data_AF-A0A497PG70-F1
#
_entry.id   AF-A0A497PG70-F1
#
_cell.length_a   1.000
_cell.length_b   1.000
_cell.length_c   1.000
_cell.angle_alpha   90.00
_cell.angle_beta   90.00
_cell.angle_gamma   90.00
#
_symmetry.space_group_name_H-M   'P 1'
#
loop_
_entity.id
_entity.type
_entity.pdbx_description
1 polymer ?
#
loop_
_entity_poly.entity_id
_entity_poly.type
_entity_poly.pdbx_seq_one_letter_code
_entity_poly.pdbx_strand_id
1 'polypeptide(L)'
;MTNIDKKCAEYGFKVCDYPRRIYDMLNEELAKLREKGSTNVLNDAKAIQKNVTDSLPDEVKNFNEYVEIRVLKRIISDAERIQKSERSDEEKIEEFTKERKFSSFANECENSLRKVLGILSTEGVFASIIWIESKEDEESYRAVKYQISKFLHEIFRNSRFSGSPDNLREEILNICDDISQMFFVKQILEQILTYALYRARSLG
;
A
#
# COMPACT_ATOMS: atom_id res chain seq x y z
N MET A 1 -18.23 17.58 -15.02
CA MET A 1 -16.81 17.26 -15.31
C MET A 1 -16.18 16.87 -13.98
N THR A 2 -15.74 15.63 -13.82
CA THR A 2 -15.02 15.21 -12.61
C THR A 2 -13.73 16.03 -12.52
N ASN A 3 -13.44 16.65 -11.38
CA ASN A 3 -12.22 17.42 -11.20
C ASN A 3 -11.02 16.44 -11.13
N ILE A 4 -10.22 16.38 -12.20
CA ILE A 4 -9.06 15.48 -12.33
C ILE A 4 -8.07 15.70 -11.18
N ASP A 5 -7.82 16.95 -10.81
CA ASP A 5 -6.94 17.30 -9.68
C ASP A 5 -7.41 16.65 -8.37
N LYS A 6 -8.71 16.75 -8.07
CA LYS A 6 -9.31 16.09 -6.91
C LYS A 6 -9.12 14.57 -6.95
N LYS A 7 -9.22 13.95 -8.14
CA LYS A 7 -9.02 12.52 -8.32
C LYS A 7 -7.55 12.11 -8.17
N CYS A 8 -6.62 12.91 -8.70
CA CYS A 8 -5.19 12.72 -8.46
C CYS A 8 -4.88 12.76 -6.96
N ALA A 9 -5.45 13.72 -6.22
CA ALA A 9 -5.27 13.79 -4.77
C ALA A 9 -5.89 12.58 -4.05
N GLU A 10 -7.11 12.19 -4.40
CA GLU A 10 -7.81 11.04 -3.82
C GLU A 10 -6.99 9.75 -3.95
N TYR A 11 -6.58 9.39 -5.17
CA TYR A 11 -5.80 8.17 -5.40
C TYR A 11 -4.36 8.27 -4.91
N GLY A 12 -3.77 9.46 -4.98
CA GLY A 12 -2.44 9.70 -4.44
C GLY A 12 -2.41 9.46 -2.93
N PHE A 13 -3.42 9.94 -2.21
CA PHE A 13 -3.51 9.72 -0.77
C PHE A 13 -3.75 8.26 -0.39
N LYS A 14 -4.54 7.53 -1.20
CA LYS A 14 -4.81 6.09 -1.00
C LYS A 14 -3.54 5.23 -1.00
N VAL A 15 -2.44 5.67 -1.64
CA VAL A 15 -1.14 4.98 -1.58
C VAL A 15 -0.66 4.79 -0.13
N CYS A 16 -0.90 5.77 0.75
CA CYS A 16 -0.52 5.70 2.15
C CYS A 16 -1.71 5.44 3.09
N ASP A 17 -2.90 5.93 2.75
CA ASP A 17 -4.07 5.86 3.63
C ASP A 17 -4.59 4.43 3.81
N TYR A 18 -4.54 3.61 2.75
CA TYR A 18 -4.95 2.20 2.84
C TYR A 18 -4.00 1.39 3.74
N PRO A 19 -2.66 1.42 3.53
CA PRO A 19 -1.71 0.86 4.48
C PRO A 19 -1.90 1.39 5.90
N ARG A 20 -2.04 2.70 6.08
CA ARG A 20 -2.24 3.30 7.40
C ARG A 20 -3.47 2.72 8.10
N ARG A 21 -4.58 2.56 7.38
CA ARG A 21 -5.79 1.97 7.95
C ARG A 21 -5.56 0.56 8.48
N ILE A 22 -4.76 -0.25 7.78
CA ILE A 22 -4.38 -1.60 8.22
C ILE A 22 -3.52 -1.53 9.49
N TYR A 23 -2.54 -0.62 9.55
CA TYR A 23 -1.73 -0.40 10.75
C TYR A 23 -2.57 0.03 11.96
N ASP A 24 -3.47 1.00 11.77
CA ASP A 24 -4.33 1.53 12.82
C ASP A 24 -5.22 0.40 13.39
N MET A 25 -5.89 -0.36 12.52
CA MET A 25 -6.76 -1.48 12.93
C MET A 25 -5.97 -2.61 13.62
N LEU A 26 -4.76 -2.91 13.14
CA LEU A 26 -3.90 -3.88 13.79
C LEU A 26 -3.48 -3.42 15.19
N ASN A 27 -3.06 -2.16 15.32
CA ASN A 27 -2.63 -1.62 16.61
C ASN A 27 -3.80 -1.53 17.60
N GLU A 28 -5.02 -1.24 17.15
CA GLU A 28 -6.23 -1.30 17.98
C GLU A 28 -6.46 -2.71 18.55
N GLU A 29 -6.34 -3.76 17.73
CA GLU A 29 -6.49 -5.14 18.20
C GLU A 29 -5.36 -5.58 19.13
N LEU A 30 -4.11 -5.17 18.86
CA LEU A 30 -2.96 -5.44 19.74
C LEU A 30 -3.11 -4.75 21.10
N ALA A 31 -3.65 -3.53 21.14
CA ALA A 31 -3.92 -2.81 22.38
C ALA A 31 -4.99 -3.53 23.23
N LYS A 32 -6.08 -4.00 22.60
CA LYS A 32 -7.11 -4.80 23.28
C LYS A 32 -6.55 -6.09 23.87
N LEU A 33 -5.62 -6.75 23.18
CA LEU A 33 -4.96 -7.94 23.69
C LEU A 33 -4.09 -7.63 24.91
N ARG A 34 -3.36 -6.51 24.89
CA ARG A 34 -2.51 -6.08 26.00
C ARG A 34 -3.31 -5.88 27.30
N GLU A 35 -4.53 -5.35 27.20
CA GLU A 35 -5.42 -5.15 28.35
C GLU A 35 -6.01 -6.46 28.90
N LYS A 36 -6.35 -7.40 28.01
CA LYS A 36 -6.95 -8.69 28.40
C LYS A 36 -5.93 -9.67 28.97
N GLY A 37 -4.67 -9.59 28.53
CA GLY A 37 -3.66 -10.62 28.74
C GLY A 37 -3.95 -11.88 27.90
N SER A 38 -2.94 -12.72 27.71
CA SER A 38 -3.07 -14.02 27.03
C SER A 38 -1.89 -14.94 27.31
N THR A 39 -2.15 -16.25 27.36
CA THR A 39 -1.11 -17.28 27.51
C THR A 39 -0.66 -17.87 26.17
N ASN A 40 -1.27 -17.48 25.03
CA ASN A 40 -0.96 -18.05 23.72
C ASN A 40 -1.04 -17.01 22.60
N VAL A 41 0.08 -16.33 22.37
CA VAL A 41 0.19 -15.28 21.34
C VAL A 41 -0.05 -15.80 19.92
N LEU A 42 0.18 -17.09 19.65
CA LEU A 42 -0.06 -17.66 18.32
C LEU A 42 -1.55 -17.74 17.98
N ASN A 43 -2.36 -18.16 18.95
CA ASN A 43 -3.82 -18.19 18.77
C ASN A 43 -4.38 -16.77 18.64
N ASP A 44 -3.86 -15.83 19.43
CA ASP A 44 -4.28 -14.43 19.33
C ASP A 44 -3.89 -13.82 17.99
N ALA A 45 -2.70 -14.10 17.47
CA ALA A 45 -2.27 -13.60 16.18
C ALA A 45 -3.19 -14.05 15.04
N LYS A 46 -3.64 -15.31 15.05
CA LYS A 46 -4.61 -15.82 14.08
C LYS A 46 -5.97 -15.12 14.22
N ALA A 47 -6.44 -14.91 15.45
CA ALA A 47 -7.68 -14.21 15.72
C ALA A 47 -7.61 -12.74 15.28
N ILE A 48 -6.53 -12.03 15.63
CA ILE A 48 -6.29 -10.64 15.26
C ILE A 48 -6.19 -10.50 13.74
N GLN A 49 -5.39 -11.33 13.06
CA GLN A 49 -5.25 -11.27 11.61
C GLN A 49 -6.61 -11.42 10.92
N LYS A 50 -7.41 -12.39 11.37
CA LYS A 50 -8.77 -12.61 10.87
C LYS A 50 -9.66 -11.40 11.14
N ASN A 51 -9.71 -10.92 12.39
CA ASN A 51 -10.55 -9.78 12.78
C ASN A 51 -10.23 -8.53 11.96
N VAL A 52 -8.94 -8.21 11.80
CA VAL A 52 -8.50 -7.08 10.98
C VAL A 52 -8.96 -7.28 9.54
N THR A 53 -8.66 -8.43 8.93
CA THR A 53 -8.99 -8.73 7.53
C THR A 53 -10.50 -8.68 7.26
N ASP A 54 -11.30 -9.26 8.14
CA ASP A 54 -12.77 -9.30 8.02
C ASP A 54 -13.41 -7.92 8.22
N SER A 55 -12.73 -7.01 8.92
CA SER A 55 -13.20 -5.66 9.21
C SER A 55 -12.72 -4.61 8.21
N LEU A 56 -11.85 -4.98 7.26
CA LEU A 56 -11.37 -4.04 6.24
C LEU A 56 -12.51 -3.67 5.27
N PRO A 57 -12.64 -2.39 4.89
CA PRO A 57 -13.49 -1.99 3.77
C PRO A 57 -13.04 -2.70 2.48
N ASP A 58 -13.98 -3.03 1.59
CA ASP A 58 -13.73 -3.81 0.36
C ASP A 58 -12.55 -3.26 -0.47
N GLU A 59 -12.46 -1.94 -0.64
CA GLU A 59 -11.37 -1.31 -1.40
C GLU A 59 -10.00 -1.55 -0.76
N VAL A 60 -9.92 -1.51 0.58
CA VAL A 60 -8.68 -1.73 1.35
C VAL A 60 -8.35 -3.22 1.39
N LYS A 61 -9.36 -4.08 1.43
CA LYS A 61 -9.20 -5.53 1.36
C LYS A 61 -8.59 -5.95 0.01
N ASN A 62 -9.19 -5.51 -1.10
CA ASN A 62 -8.68 -5.75 -2.45
C ASN A 62 -7.24 -5.19 -2.63
N PHE A 63 -6.99 -4.01 -2.06
CA PHE A 63 -5.63 -3.45 -2.01
C PHE A 63 -4.67 -4.36 -1.26
N ASN A 64 -5.03 -4.84 -0.07
CA ASN A 64 -4.17 -5.69 0.73
C ASN A 64 -3.93 -7.07 0.12
N GLU A 65 -4.92 -7.63 -0.59
CA GLU A 65 -4.77 -8.88 -1.33
C GLU A 65 -3.70 -8.78 -2.43
N TYR A 66 -3.60 -7.62 -3.09
CA TYR A 66 -2.56 -7.37 -4.09
C TYR A 66 -1.21 -6.94 -3.47
N VAL A 67 -1.24 -5.97 -2.56
CA VAL A 67 -0.03 -5.33 -2.03
C VAL A 67 0.63 -6.18 -0.94
N GLU A 68 -0.13 -7.02 -0.25
CA GLU A 68 0.33 -7.88 0.84
C GLU A 68 1.08 -7.10 1.93
N ILE A 69 0.37 -6.23 2.67
CA ILE A 69 1.02 -5.34 3.63
C ILE A 69 1.75 -6.15 4.70
N ARG A 70 3.07 -5.92 4.80
CA ARG A 70 4.04 -6.72 5.56
C ARG A 70 3.68 -6.84 7.02
N VAL A 71 3.16 -5.76 7.64
CA VAL A 71 2.80 -5.77 9.06
C VAL A 71 1.71 -6.79 9.39
N LEU A 72 0.72 -6.93 8.50
CA LEU A 72 -0.38 -7.88 8.68
C LEU A 72 0.04 -9.28 8.21
N LYS A 73 0.85 -9.38 7.15
CA LYS A 73 1.38 -10.65 6.64
C LYS A 73 2.28 -11.36 7.67
N ARG A 74 3.09 -10.60 8.42
CA ARG A 74 4.09 -11.15 9.36
C ARG A 74 3.57 -11.44 10.77
N ILE A 75 2.35 -11.04 11.10
CA ILE A 75 1.83 -11.16 12.48
C ILE A 75 1.89 -12.60 13.01
N ILE A 76 1.58 -13.60 12.17
CA ILE A 76 1.62 -15.01 12.57
C ILE A 76 3.06 -15.47 12.77
N SER A 77 3.97 -15.18 11.84
CA SER A 77 5.38 -15.57 11.96
C SER A 77 6.06 -14.89 13.16
N ASP A 78 5.69 -13.64 13.44
CA ASP A 78 6.15 -12.92 14.63
C ASP A 78 5.68 -13.63 15.90
N ALA A 79 4.40 -14.01 15.95
CA ALA A 79 3.84 -14.73 17.07
C ALA A 79 4.47 -16.12 17.27
N GLU A 80 4.74 -16.87 16.20
CA GLU A 80 5.43 -18.15 16.28
C GLU A 80 6.84 -18.00 16.85
N ARG A 81 7.59 -16.98 16.40
CA ARG A 81 8.93 -16.67 16.92
C ARG A 81 8.88 -16.32 18.40
N ILE A 82 7.91 -15.50 18.81
CA ILE A 82 7.75 -15.05 20.20
C ILE A 82 7.29 -16.21 21.10
N GLN A 83 6.33 -17.02 20.66
CA GLN A 83 5.80 -18.15 21.42
C GLN A 83 6.88 -19.18 21.77
N LYS A 84 7.82 -19.43 20.84
CA LYS A 84 8.95 -20.36 21.00
C LYS A 84 10.08 -19.81 21.88
N SER A 85 10.05 -18.53 22.24
CA SER A 85 11.09 -17.95 23.10
C SER A 85 10.99 -18.46 24.55
N GLU A 86 12.12 -18.50 25.25
CA GLU A 86 12.22 -18.91 26.67
C GLU A 86 11.72 -17.84 27.66
N ARG A 87 11.12 -16.77 27.15
CA ARG A 87 10.60 -15.65 27.93
C ARG A 87 9.35 -16.03 28.72
N SER A 88 9.05 -15.26 29.76
CA SER A 88 7.78 -15.37 30.48
C SER A 88 6.60 -15.05 29.56
N ASP A 89 5.40 -15.50 29.92
CA ASP A 89 4.20 -15.18 29.15
C ASP A 89 3.94 -13.66 29.11
N GLU A 90 4.20 -12.95 30.22
CA GLU A 90 4.10 -11.48 30.29
C GLU A 90 5.04 -10.79 29.30
N GLU A 91 6.31 -11.21 29.23
CA GLU A 91 7.30 -10.66 28.28
C GLU A 91 6.93 -10.96 26.83
N LYS A 92 6.32 -12.13 26.56
CA LYS A 92 5.83 -12.51 25.23
C LYS A 92 4.67 -11.64 24.79
N ILE A 93 3.68 -11.42 25.66
CA ILE A 93 2.56 -10.51 25.39
C ILE A 93 3.08 -9.11 25.16
N GLU A 94 3.99 -8.62 26.01
CA GLU A 94 4.57 -7.29 25.87
C GLU A 94 5.29 -7.13 24.53
N GLU A 95 6.14 -8.08 24.11
CA GLU A 95 6.79 -8.02 22.80
C GLU A 95 5.77 -8.06 21.65
N PHE A 96 4.81 -8.99 21.71
CA PHE A 96 3.86 -9.20 20.62
C PHE A 96 2.96 -7.98 20.42
N THR A 97 2.52 -7.36 21.50
CA THR A 97 1.61 -6.20 21.52
C THR A 97 2.30 -4.85 21.32
N LYS A 98 3.63 -4.82 21.07
CA LYS A 98 4.33 -3.57 20.72
C LYS A 98 3.65 -2.88 19.54
N GLU A 99 3.48 -1.58 19.65
CA GLU A 99 2.91 -0.77 18.57
C GLU A 99 3.71 -0.93 17.28
N ARG A 100 3.02 -1.19 16.18
CA ARG A 100 3.61 -1.25 14.86
C ARG A 100 3.63 0.16 14.27
N LYS A 101 4.83 0.66 13.98
CA LYS A 101 5.04 2.04 13.51
C LYS A 101 4.77 2.17 12.01
N PHE A 102 3.78 2.98 11.66
CA PHE A 102 3.48 3.31 10.26
C PHE A 102 4.59 4.12 9.57
N SER A 103 5.37 4.90 10.34
CA SER A 103 6.44 5.75 9.79
C SER A 103 7.48 4.96 8.99
N SER A 104 7.69 3.67 9.28
CA SER A 104 8.57 2.82 8.46
C SER A 104 8.06 2.71 7.02
N PHE A 105 6.77 2.38 6.85
CA PHE A 105 6.15 2.30 5.53
C PHE A 105 6.11 3.67 4.85
N ALA A 106 5.76 4.72 5.58
CA ALA A 106 5.70 6.07 5.03
C ALA A 106 7.05 6.54 4.45
N ASN A 107 8.15 6.27 5.16
CA ASN A 107 9.50 6.60 4.70
C ASN A 107 9.94 5.78 3.47
N GLU A 108 9.64 4.48 3.43
CA GLU A 108 9.89 3.65 2.24
C GLU A 108 9.06 4.11 1.04
N CYS A 109 7.79 4.47 1.29
CA CYS A 109 6.90 5.01 0.28
C CYS A 109 7.41 6.36 -0.27
N GLU A 110 7.83 7.30 0.59
CA GLU A 110 8.45 8.55 0.15
C GLU A 110 9.65 8.30 -0.77
N ASN A 111 10.55 7.40 -0.38
CA ASN A 111 11.73 7.05 -1.18
C ASN A 111 11.35 6.44 -2.54
N SER A 112 10.35 5.55 -2.54
CA SER A 112 9.83 4.92 -3.75
C SER A 112 9.25 5.97 -4.70
N LEU A 113 8.40 6.86 -4.18
CA LEU A 113 7.73 7.92 -4.93
C LEU A 113 8.72 8.91 -5.53
N ARG A 114 9.76 9.33 -4.79
CA ARG A 114 10.83 10.20 -5.32
C ARG A 114 11.53 9.57 -6.52
N LYS A 115 11.85 8.27 -6.44
CA LYS A 115 12.49 7.53 -7.54
C LYS A 115 11.57 7.44 -8.76
N VAL A 116 10.31 7.05 -8.56
CA VAL A 116 9.33 6.94 -9.66
C VAL A 116 9.08 8.28 -10.31
N LEU A 117 8.88 9.36 -9.53
CA LEU A 117 8.73 10.72 -10.05
C LEU A 117 9.95 11.17 -10.86
N GLY A 118 11.16 10.91 -10.36
CA GLY A 118 12.39 11.22 -11.09
C GLY A 118 12.41 10.58 -12.47
N ILE A 119 12.19 9.26 -12.54
CA ILE A 119 12.16 8.49 -13.79
C ILE A 119 11.02 8.95 -14.70
N LEU A 120 9.81 9.16 -14.15
CA LEU A 120 8.67 9.62 -14.93
C LEU A 120 8.95 10.99 -15.59
N SER A 121 9.56 11.91 -14.86
CA SER A 121 9.88 13.24 -15.37
C SER A 121 11.00 13.21 -16.41
N THR A 122 12.05 12.38 -16.24
CA THR A 122 13.22 12.35 -17.13
C THR A 122 13.11 11.36 -18.30
N GLU A 123 12.61 10.16 -18.04
CA GLU A 123 12.62 9.02 -18.97
C GLU A 123 11.20 8.67 -19.47
N GLY A 124 10.16 9.18 -18.81
CA GLY A 124 8.78 9.08 -19.27
C GLY A 124 7.99 7.92 -18.68
N VAL A 125 6.74 7.79 -19.15
CA VAL A 125 5.73 6.89 -18.58
C VAL A 125 6.18 5.44 -18.60
N PHE A 126 6.64 4.96 -19.75
CA PHE A 126 6.99 3.55 -19.91
C PHE A 126 8.16 3.11 -19.02
N ALA A 127 9.22 3.91 -18.95
CA ALA A 127 10.37 3.66 -18.07
C ALA A 127 9.94 3.61 -16.59
N SER A 128 9.04 4.50 -16.18
CA SER A 128 8.53 4.52 -14.80
C SER A 128 7.76 3.24 -14.44
N ILE A 129 6.95 2.70 -15.36
CA ILE A 129 6.21 1.45 -15.13
C ILE A 129 7.17 0.25 -15.06
N ILE A 130 8.14 0.14 -15.98
CA ILE A 130 9.16 -0.93 -15.93
C ILE A 130 9.91 -0.88 -14.59
N TRP A 131 10.28 0.32 -14.14
CA TRP A 131 10.97 0.47 -12.86
C TRP A 131 10.12 -0.02 -11.69
N ILE A 132 8.85 0.40 -11.60
CA ILE A 132 7.93 -0.04 -10.55
C ILE A 132 7.85 -1.57 -10.51
N GLU A 133 7.70 -2.21 -11.67
CA GLU A 133 7.56 -3.66 -11.78
C GLU A 133 8.85 -4.41 -11.43
N SER A 134 10.02 -3.82 -11.70
CA SER A 134 11.31 -4.37 -11.27
C SER A 134 11.54 -4.34 -9.76
N LYS A 135 10.68 -3.64 -9.01
CA LYS A 135 10.74 -3.44 -7.55
C LYS A 135 9.52 -4.00 -6.83
N GLU A 136 8.78 -4.90 -7.48
CA GLU A 136 7.56 -5.48 -6.92
C GLU A 136 7.77 -6.39 -5.71
N ASP A 137 8.99 -6.67 -5.29
CA ASP A 137 9.28 -7.28 -3.98
C ASP A 137 9.02 -6.32 -2.81
N GLU A 138 9.06 -5.01 -3.07
CA GLU A 138 8.78 -3.94 -2.11
C GLU A 138 7.29 -3.54 -2.12
N GLU A 139 6.64 -3.56 -0.96
CA GLU A 139 5.19 -3.26 -0.84
C GLU A 139 4.83 -1.82 -1.21
N SER A 140 5.75 -0.86 -1.07
CA SER A 140 5.57 0.53 -1.48
C SER A 140 5.38 0.65 -2.99
N TYR A 141 6.14 -0.09 -3.79
CA TYR A 141 6.01 -0.11 -5.25
C TYR A 141 4.72 -0.80 -5.69
N ARG A 142 4.34 -1.91 -5.04
CA ARG A 142 3.03 -2.56 -5.27
C ARG A 142 1.87 -1.61 -4.95
N ALA A 143 1.96 -0.84 -3.85
CA ALA A 143 0.95 0.16 -3.49
C ALA A 143 0.80 1.26 -4.54
N VAL A 144 1.93 1.78 -5.04
CA VAL A 144 1.94 2.77 -6.13
C VAL A 144 1.32 2.19 -7.40
N LYS A 145 1.75 0.98 -7.81
CA LYS A 145 1.23 0.29 -9.00
C LYS A 145 -0.29 0.08 -8.93
N TYR A 146 -0.76 -0.36 -7.76
CA TYR A 146 -2.18 -0.58 -7.52
C TYR A 146 -2.99 0.71 -7.72
N GLN A 147 -2.57 1.81 -7.09
CA GLN A 147 -3.33 3.07 -7.18
C GLN A 147 -3.26 3.69 -8.58
N ILE A 148 -2.13 3.58 -9.29
CA ILE A 148 -2.04 3.99 -10.69
C ILE A 148 -3.06 3.22 -11.54
N SER A 149 -3.12 1.90 -11.39
CA SER A 149 -4.05 1.05 -12.16
C SER A 149 -5.50 1.43 -11.89
N LYS A 150 -5.91 1.59 -10.62
CA LYS A 150 -7.28 1.98 -10.27
C LYS A 150 -7.63 3.39 -10.74
N PHE A 151 -6.69 4.33 -10.64
CA PHE A 151 -6.88 5.69 -11.11
C PHE A 151 -7.08 5.75 -12.63
N LEU A 152 -6.22 5.09 -13.41
CA LEU A 152 -6.32 5.08 -14.87
C LEU A 152 -7.61 4.40 -15.35
N HIS A 153 -8.03 3.33 -14.69
CA HIS A 153 -9.34 2.71 -14.92
C HIS A 153 -10.49 3.71 -14.76
N GLU A 154 -10.48 4.49 -13.68
CA GLU A 154 -11.52 5.50 -13.43
C GLU A 154 -11.48 6.64 -14.46
N ILE A 155 -10.30 7.17 -14.77
CA ILE A 155 -10.14 8.29 -15.71
C ILE A 155 -10.57 7.92 -17.13
N PHE A 156 -10.21 6.72 -17.59
CA PHE A 156 -10.52 6.25 -18.94
C PHE A 156 -11.83 5.45 -19.03
N ARG A 157 -12.61 5.39 -17.93
CA ARG A 157 -13.95 4.78 -17.83
C ARG A 157 -14.06 3.42 -18.52
N ASN A 158 -13.18 2.48 -18.15
CA ASN A 158 -13.26 1.04 -18.38
C ASN A 158 -13.08 0.52 -19.82
N SER A 159 -12.87 1.38 -20.82
CA SER A 159 -12.68 0.91 -22.22
C SER A 159 -11.22 0.58 -22.58
N ARG A 160 -10.25 1.09 -21.81
CA ARG A 160 -8.81 0.95 -22.10
C ARG A 160 -7.97 0.40 -20.95
N PHE A 161 -8.46 0.54 -19.72
CA PHE A 161 -7.79 0.06 -18.52
C PHE A 161 -8.75 -0.86 -17.76
N SER A 162 -8.28 -2.04 -17.38
CA SER A 162 -9.05 -3.00 -16.59
C SER A 162 -9.09 -2.64 -15.10
N GLY A 163 -8.17 -1.79 -14.65
CA GLY A 163 -7.96 -1.55 -13.22
C GLY A 163 -7.31 -2.72 -12.50
N SER A 164 -6.80 -3.71 -13.24
CA SER A 164 -5.90 -4.73 -12.72
C SER A 164 -4.47 -4.18 -12.77
N PRO A 165 -3.72 -4.22 -11.65
CA PRO A 165 -2.32 -3.84 -11.68
C PRO A 165 -1.49 -4.72 -12.63
N ASP A 166 -1.83 -6.01 -12.75
CA ASP A 166 -1.07 -6.97 -13.56
C ASP A 166 -1.08 -6.64 -15.06
N ASN A 167 -2.12 -5.97 -15.54
CA ASN A 167 -2.26 -5.57 -16.94
C ASN A 167 -1.68 -4.17 -17.23
N LEU A 168 -1.22 -3.44 -16.20
CA LEU A 168 -0.92 -2.02 -16.30
C LEU A 168 0.11 -1.70 -17.40
N ARG A 169 1.19 -2.49 -17.52
CA ARG A 169 2.23 -2.27 -18.54
C ARG A 169 1.65 -2.30 -19.96
N GLU A 170 0.87 -3.34 -20.26
CA GLU A 170 0.28 -3.53 -21.59
C GLU A 170 -0.74 -2.43 -21.89
N GLU A 171 -1.58 -2.08 -20.91
CA GLU A 171 -2.59 -1.02 -21.05
C GLU A 171 -1.94 0.37 -21.26
N ILE A 172 -0.82 0.65 -20.57
CA ILE A 172 -0.01 1.86 -20.78
C ILE A 172 0.60 1.87 -22.18
N LEU A 173 1.17 0.75 -22.65
CA LEU A 173 1.75 0.67 -24.00
C LEU A 173 0.71 1.01 -25.06
N ASN A 174 -0.46 0.38 -25.00
CA ASN A 174 -1.54 0.58 -25.96
C ASN A 174 -2.05 2.03 -25.98
N ILE A 175 -2.08 2.73 -24.83
CA ILE A 175 -2.55 4.12 -24.81
C ILE A 175 -1.47 5.11 -25.24
N CYS A 176 -0.20 4.77 -25.04
CA CYS A 176 0.94 5.61 -25.43
C CYS A 176 1.24 5.59 -26.93
N ASP A 177 0.56 4.76 -27.73
CA ASP A 177 0.58 4.82 -29.20
C ASP A 177 0.08 6.17 -29.74
N ASP A 178 -0.78 6.86 -28.98
CA ASP A 178 -1.16 8.25 -29.22
C ASP A 178 -0.30 9.18 -28.35
N ILE A 179 0.54 9.99 -29.00
CA ILE A 179 1.43 10.96 -28.33
C ILE A 179 0.66 11.91 -27.39
N SER A 180 -0.54 12.34 -27.79
CA SER A 180 -1.34 13.26 -26.98
C SER A 180 -1.84 12.57 -25.71
N GLN A 181 -2.22 11.30 -25.83
CA GLN A 181 -2.59 10.48 -24.68
C GLN A 181 -1.37 10.19 -23.79
N MET A 182 -0.20 9.91 -24.37
CA MET A 182 1.03 9.72 -23.61
C MET A 182 1.37 10.95 -22.76
N PHE A 183 1.31 12.15 -23.32
CA PHE A 183 1.56 13.39 -22.56
C PHE A 183 0.51 13.61 -21.46
N PHE A 184 -0.76 13.34 -21.77
CA PHE A 184 -1.82 13.44 -20.77
C PHE A 184 -1.61 12.45 -19.62
N VAL A 185 -1.31 11.18 -19.92
CA VAL A 185 -0.99 10.15 -18.91
C VAL A 185 0.22 10.57 -18.08
N LYS A 186 1.30 11.06 -18.71
CA LYS A 186 2.46 11.59 -17.98
C LYS A 186 2.04 12.66 -16.97
N GLN A 187 1.29 13.66 -17.40
CA GLN A 187 0.87 14.78 -16.56
C GLN A 187 0.03 14.32 -15.35
N ILE A 188 -0.96 13.46 -15.57
CA ILE A 188 -1.82 12.97 -14.46
C ILE A 188 -1.06 12.03 -13.52
N LEU A 189 -0.11 11.24 -14.03
CA LEU A 189 0.75 10.39 -13.21
C LEU A 189 1.74 11.21 -12.37
N GLU A 190 2.30 12.30 -12.91
CA GLU A 190 3.12 13.21 -12.12
C GLU A 190 2.31 13.83 -10.98
N GLN A 191 1.05 14.19 -11.25
CA GLN A 191 0.17 14.81 -10.26
C GLN A 191 -0.26 13.85 -9.13
N ILE A 192 -0.75 12.64 -9.47
CA ILE A 192 -1.10 11.61 -8.45
C ILE A 192 0.12 11.26 -7.58
N LEU A 193 1.29 11.06 -8.18
CA LEU A 193 2.51 10.71 -7.45
C LEU A 193 3.02 11.87 -6.60
N THR A 194 2.83 13.11 -7.04
CA THR A 194 3.13 14.30 -6.24
C THR A 194 2.23 14.37 -4.99
N TYR A 195 0.93 14.12 -5.14
CA TYR A 195 0.03 14.06 -3.99
C TYR A 195 0.36 12.91 -3.05
N ALA A 196 0.69 11.73 -3.59
CA ALA A 196 1.17 10.60 -2.79
C ALA A 196 2.45 10.97 -2.03
N LEU A 197 3.39 11.69 -2.65
CA LEU A 197 4.65 12.11 -2.02
C LEU A 197 4.40 13.07 -0.87
N TYR A 198 3.53 14.08 -1.07
CA TYR A 198 3.14 14.97 0.02
C TYR A 198 2.42 14.23 1.15
N ARG A 199 1.57 13.26 0.82
CA ARG A 199 0.91 12.43 1.82
C ARG A 199 1.91 11.62 2.62
N ALA A 200 2.84 10.93 1.98
CA ALA A 200 3.89 10.16 2.64
C ALA A 200 4.69 11.03 3.62
N ARG A 201 5.12 12.24 3.18
CA ARG A 201 5.85 13.21 4.03
C ARG A 201 5.04 13.70 5.22
N SER A 202 3.72 13.86 5.08
CA SER A 202 2.86 14.32 6.17
C SER A 202 2.63 13.24 7.23
N LEU A 203 2.91 11.98 6.91
CA LEU A 203 2.67 10.82 7.77
C LEU A 203 3.96 10.14 8.28
N GLY A 204 5.11 10.52 7.72
CA GLY A 204 6.44 10.01 8.03
C GLY A 204 7.09 10.67 9.24
#